data_AF-A0A7W9N0P3-F1
#
_entry.id   AF-A0A7W9N0P3-F1
#
_cell.length_a   1.000
_cell.length_b   1.000
_cell.length_c   1.000
_cell.angle_alpha   90.00
_cell.angle_beta   90.00
_cell.angle_gamma   90.00
#
_symmetry.space_group_name_H-M   'P 1'
#
loop_
_entity.id
_entity.type
_entity.pdbx_description
1 polymer ?
#
loop_
_entity_poly.entity_id
_entity_poly.type
_entity_poly.pdbx_seq_one_letter_code
_entity_poly.pdbx_strand_id
1 'polypeptide(L)'
;MTAERHRLRPDSRDLAWTITERAAEYCPAWDRVSAQRPAEAQELFLLLSHRLEPALRDFLDLPDSQKPRHADELHRQLSELRADAQRLERRLTRALSSRLQARGEL
;
A
#
# COMPACT_ATOMS: atom_id res chain seq x y z
N MET A 1 4.22 19.21 -1.37
CA MET A 1 4.45 17.78 -1.04
C MET A 1 5.91 17.42 -0.74
N THR A 2 6.93 18.23 -1.10
CA THR A 2 8.35 17.90 -0.84
C THR A 2 8.78 18.10 0.63
N ALA A 3 8.20 19.08 1.34
CA ALA A 3 8.57 19.38 2.73
C ALA A 3 8.16 18.26 3.73
N GLU A 4 7.06 17.56 3.46
CA GLU A 4 6.56 16.47 4.32
C GLU A 4 7.41 15.19 4.19
N ARG A 5 8.08 14.98 3.05
CA ARG A 5 8.95 13.82 2.82
C ARG A 5 10.14 13.73 3.78
N HIS A 6 10.59 14.86 4.31
CA HIS A 6 11.69 14.92 5.29
C HIS A 6 11.22 14.74 6.74
N ARG A 7 9.90 14.70 6.98
CA ARG A 7 9.32 14.55 8.32
C ARG A 7 9.13 13.10 8.76
N LEU A 8 9.34 12.16 7.85
CA LEU A 8 9.36 10.72 8.12
C LEU A 8 10.80 10.24 8.29
N ARG A 9 10.99 9.27 9.18
CA ARG A 9 12.22 8.48 9.23
C ARG A 9 12.45 7.83 7.84
N PRO A 10 13.69 7.76 7.32
CA PRO A 10 13.94 7.30 5.95
C PRO A 10 13.37 5.92 5.59
N ASP A 11 13.45 4.96 6.50
CA ASP A 11 12.92 3.60 6.30
C ASP A 11 11.39 3.52 6.31
N SER A 12 10.72 4.24 7.22
CA SER A 12 9.26 4.39 7.21
C SER A 12 8.78 5.06 5.92
N ARG A 13 9.52 6.06 5.44
CA ARG A 13 9.24 6.69 4.14
C ARG A 13 9.36 5.68 3.00
N ASP A 14 10.42 4.89 2.99
CA ASP A 14 10.66 3.91 1.92
C ASP A 14 9.59 2.80 1.94
N LEU A 15 9.11 2.39 3.11
CA LEU A 15 7.96 1.48 3.25
C LEU A 15 6.69 2.09 2.68
N ALA A 16 6.32 3.31 3.11
CA ALA A 16 5.13 4.00 2.62
C ALA A 16 5.17 4.18 1.10
N TRP A 17 6.31 4.63 0.57
CA TRP A 17 6.55 4.78 -0.86
C TRP A 17 6.38 3.45 -1.62
N THR A 18 6.96 2.36 -1.09
CA THR A 18 6.87 1.05 -1.73
C THR A 18 5.41 0.57 -1.79
N ILE A 19 4.62 0.78 -0.73
CA ILE A 19 3.21 0.39 -0.73
C ILE A 19 2.44 1.19 -1.78
N THR A 20 2.65 2.52 -1.84
CA THR A 20 1.92 3.38 -2.80
C THR A 20 2.30 3.10 -4.25
N GLU A 21 3.58 2.91 -4.55
CA GLU A 21 4.04 2.62 -5.91
C GLU A 21 3.48 1.29 -6.41
N ARG A 22 3.53 0.25 -5.57
CA ARG A 22 2.98 -1.06 -5.94
C ARG A 22 1.48 -1.03 -6.14
N ALA A 23 0.75 -0.26 -5.34
CA ALA A 23 -0.67 -0.04 -5.57
C ALA A 23 -0.92 0.72 -6.88
N ALA A 24 -0.09 1.72 -7.21
CA ALA A 24 -0.22 2.52 -8.41
C ALA A 24 0.00 1.72 -9.70
N GLU A 25 0.77 0.62 -9.67
CA GLU A 25 0.91 -0.32 -10.80
C GLU A 25 -0.45 -0.86 -11.29
N TYR A 26 -1.47 -0.92 -10.42
CA TYR A 26 -2.80 -1.36 -10.79
C TYR A 26 -3.69 -0.27 -11.37
N CYS A 27 -3.36 1.02 -11.21
CA CYS A 27 -4.21 2.14 -11.65
C CYS A 27 -4.59 2.07 -13.14
N PRO A 28 -3.67 1.82 -14.10
CA PRO A 28 -4.02 1.76 -15.52
C PRO A 28 -4.98 0.62 -15.88
N ALA A 29 -5.05 -0.42 -15.04
CA ALA A 29 -5.90 -1.59 -15.26
C ALA A 29 -6.97 -1.75 -14.17
N TRP A 30 -7.25 -0.69 -13.38
CA TRP A 30 -8.05 -0.80 -12.17
C TRP A 30 -9.47 -1.32 -12.43
N ASP A 31 -10.14 -0.82 -13.47
CA ASP A 31 -11.48 -1.27 -13.85
C ASP A 31 -11.50 -2.76 -14.20
N ARG A 32 -10.45 -3.25 -14.87
CA ARG A 32 -10.31 -4.65 -15.22
C ARG A 32 -10.05 -5.51 -13.98
N VAL A 33 -9.14 -5.06 -13.12
CA VAL A 33 -8.75 -5.78 -11.89
C VAL A 33 -9.94 -5.87 -10.93
N SER A 34 -10.64 -4.75 -10.70
CA SER A 34 -11.82 -4.68 -9.83
C SER A 34 -12.98 -5.51 -10.34
N ALA A 35 -13.22 -5.56 -11.66
CA ALA A 35 -14.25 -6.43 -12.24
C ALA A 35 -13.90 -7.93 -12.12
N GLN A 36 -12.63 -8.30 -12.26
CA GLN A 36 -12.21 -9.70 -12.21
C GLN A 36 -12.03 -10.22 -10.78
N ARG A 37 -11.62 -9.36 -9.85
CA ARG A 37 -11.27 -9.67 -8.46
C ARG A 37 -11.79 -8.59 -7.51
N PRO A 38 -13.13 -8.45 -7.39
CA PRO A 38 -13.73 -7.38 -6.60
C PRO A 38 -13.35 -7.43 -5.12
N ALA A 39 -13.23 -8.63 -4.54
CA ALA A 39 -12.86 -8.80 -3.15
C ALA A 39 -11.41 -8.32 -2.88
N GLU A 40 -10.44 -8.81 -3.64
CA GLU A 40 -9.04 -8.41 -3.48
C GLU A 40 -8.81 -6.93 -3.83
N ALA A 41 -9.50 -6.40 -4.85
CA ALA A 41 -9.44 -4.98 -5.18
C ALA A 41 -10.02 -4.11 -4.05
N GLN A 42 -11.15 -4.52 -3.47
CA GLN A 42 -11.73 -3.83 -2.32
C GLN A 42 -10.81 -3.91 -1.09
N GLU A 43 -10.21 -5.06 -0.81
CA GLU A 43 -9.23 -5.23 0.28
C GLU A 43 -8.03 -4.29 0.09
N LEU A 44 -7.49 -4.18 -1.12
CA LEU A 44 -6.39 -3.25 -1.42
C LEU A 44 -6.82 -1.79 -1.24
N PHE A 45 -8.01 -1.42 -1.75
CA PHE A 45 -8.54 -0.07 -1.58
C PHE A 45 -8.70 0.29 -0.09
N LEU A 46 -9.27 -0.61 0.72
CA LEU A 46 -9.45 -0.40 2.16
C LEU A 46 -8.10 -0.30 2.88
N LEU A 47 -7.12 -1.13 2.52
CA LEU A 47 -5.78 -1.05 3.09
C LEU A 47 -5.16 0.33 2.86
N LEU A 48 -5.30 0.89 1.65
CA LEU A 48 -4.73 2.19 1.31
C LEU A 48 -5.49 3.34 1.99
N SER A 49 -6.81 3.38 1.84
CA SER A 49 -7.65 4.51 2.26
C SER A 49 -7.99 4.52 3.76
N HIS A 50 -8.08 3.35 4.40
CA HIS A 50 -8.51 3.25 5.81
C HIS A 50 -7.39 2.86 6.76
N ARG A 51 -6.21 2.47 6.25
CA ARG A 51 -5.07 2.14 7.12
C ARG A 51 -3.83 2.97 6.80
N LEU A 52 -3.34 2.92 5.56
CA LEU A 52 -2.11 3.63 5.19
C LEU A 52 -2.28 5.15 5.26
N GLU A 53 -3.30 5.70 4.59
CA GLU A 53 -3.54 7.14 4.56
C GLU A 53 -3.77 7.72 5.96
N PRO A 54 -4.64 7.14 6.83
CA PRO A 54 -4.80 7.62 8.20
C PRO A 54 -3.52 7.51 9.02
N ALA A 55 -2.77 6.40 8.96
CA ALA A 55 -1.54 6.25 9.74
C ALA A 55 -0.50 7.32 9.37
N LEU A 56 -0.37 7.65 8.08
CA LEU A 56 0.52 8.72 7.63
C LEU A 56 -0.02 10.09 8.03
N ARG A 57 -1.32 10.36 7.88
CA ARG A 57 -1.95 11.63 8.28
C ARG A 57 -1.76 11.88 9.77
N ASP A 58 -2.15 10.92 10.61
CA ASP A 58 -2.09 11.02 12.07
C ASP A 58 -0.66 11.28 12.54
N PHE A 59 0.34 10.62 11.95
CA PHE A 59 1.74 10.87 12.28
C PHE A 59 2.24 12.24 11.80
N LEU A 60 1.85 12.66 10.59
CA LEU A 60 2.28 13.94 10.03
C LEU A 60 1.68 15.13 10.79
N ASP A 61 0.47 14.97 11.33
CA ASP A 61 -0.25 15.94 12.16
C ASP A 61 0.34 16.09 13.56
N LEU A 62 1.18 15.15 14.02
CA LEU A 62 1.91 15.30 15.28
C LEU A 62 2.86 16.51 15.24
N PRO A 63 3.05 17.21 16.37
CA PRO A 63 4.13 18.19 16.50
C PRO A 63 5.49 17.53 16.26
N ASP A 64 6.43 18.24 15.63
CA ASP A 64 7.75 17.69 15.29
C ASP A 64 8.53 17.22 16.54
N SER A 65 8.31 17.85 17.70
CA SER A 65 8.89 17.43 19.00
C SER A 65 8.37 16.07 19.49
N GLN A 66 7.20 15.64 19.03
CA GLN A 66 6.57 14.36 19.41
C GLN A 66 6.85 13.25 18.40
N LYS A 67 7.28 13.55 17.17
CA LYS A 67 7.52 12.54 16.14
C LYS A 67 8.55 11.46 16.53
N PRO A 68 9.68 11.77 17.21
CA PRO A 68 10.66 10.75 17.55
C PRO A 68 10.10 9.61 18.41
N ARG A 69 9.23 9.91 19.38
CA ARG A 69 8.60 8.89 20.25
C ARG A 69 7.54 8.03 19.55
N HIS A 70 7.02 8.47 18.41
CA HIS A 70 6.01 7.74 17.63
C HIS A 70 6.58 7.10 16.36
N ALA A 71 7.86 7.35 16.04
CA ALA A 71 8.48 6.92 14.79
C ALA A 71 8.55 5.40 14.67
N ASP A 72 8.88 4.70 15.76
CA ASP A 72 8.98 3.23 15.77
C ASP A 72 7.60 2.56 15.66
N GLU A 73 6.59 3.16 16.29
CA GLU A 73 5.20 2.68 16.17
C GLU A 73 4.68 2.84 14.75
N LEU A 74 4.90 4.00 14.11
CA LEU A 74 4.58 4.17 12.70
C LEU A 74 5.34 3.16 11.84
N HIS A 75 6.63 2.96 12.08
CA HIS A 75 7.44 2.01 11.31
C HIS A 75 6.89 0.58 11.39
N ARG A 76 6.49 0.15 12.60
CA ARG A 76 5.86 -1.15 12.83
C ARG A 76 4.55 -1.27 12.05
N GLN A 77 3.67 -0.27 12.14
CA GLN A 77 2.41 -0.24 11.40
C GLN A 77 2.63 -0.32 9.88
N LEU A 78 3.57 0.44 9.34
CA LEU A 78 3.91 0.41 7.91
C LEU A 78 4.51 -0.94 7.48
N SER A 79 5.27 -1.59 8.35
CA SER A 79 5.82 -2.92 8.07
C SER A 79 4.71 -3.98 7.99
N GLU A 80 3.74 -3.94 8.90
CA GLU A 80 2.55 -4.79 8.86
C GLU A 80 1.72 -4.53 7.60
N LEU A 81 1.47 -3.26 7.27
CA LEU A 81 0.77 -2.89 6.05
C LEU A 81 1.49 -3.35 4.78
N ARG A 82 2.83 -3.30 4.76
CA ARG A 82 3.61 -3.81 3.63
C ARG A 82 3.43 -5.32 3.48
N ALA A 83 3.43 -6.07 4.57
CA ALA A 83 3.22 -7.52 4.54
C ALA A 83 1.80 -7.87 4.04
N ASP A 84 0.79 -7.15 4.49
CA ASP A 84 -0.59 -7.32 4.03
C ASP A 84 -0.73 -6.99 2.54
N ALA A 85 -0.17 -5.86 2.10
CA ALA A 85 -0.17 -5.45 0.70
C ALA A 85 0.52 -6.50 -0.20
N GLN A 86 1.68 -7.03 0.20
CA GLN A 86 2.36 -8.09 -0.55
C GLN A 86 1.54 -9.38 -0.67
N ARG A 87 0.76 -9.74 0.36
CA ARG A 87 -0.13 -10.90 0.29
C ARG A 87 -1.26 -10.67 -0.72
N LEU A 88 -1.84 -9.47 -0.74
CA LEU A 88 -2.85 -9.07 -1.71
C LEU A 88 -2.29 -9.04 -3.14
N GLU A 89 -1.12 -8.44 -3.34
CA GLU A 89 -0.43 -8.40 -4.63
C GLU A 89 -0.23 -9.83 -5.18
N ARG A 90 0.23 -10.78 -4.37
CA ARG A 90 0.40 -12.18 -4.79
C ARG A 90 -0.92 -12.84 -5.19
N ARG A 91 -2.02 -12.55 -4.48
CA ARG A 91 -3.35 -13.07 -4.82
C ARG A 91 -3.85 -12.48 -6.13
N LEU A 92 -3.71 -11.17 -6.33
CA LEU A 92 -4.06 -10.46 -7.55
C LEU A 92 -3.26 -10.97 -8.75
N THR A 93 -1.94 -11.13 -8.62
CA THR A 93 -1.07 -11.58 -9.71
C THR A 93 -1.33 -13.05 -10.08
N ARG A 94 -1.46 -13.96 -9.10
CA ARG A 94 -1.79 -15.37 -9.36
C ARG A 94 -3.12 -15.49 -10.11
N ALA A 95 -4.10 -14.69 -9.71
CA ALA A 95 -5.40 -14.63 -10.35
C ALA A 95 -5.35 -14.17 -11.81
N LEU A 96 -4.49 -13.20 -12.13
CA LEU A 96 -4.29 -12.69 -13.49
C LEU A 96 -3.55 -13.70 -14.36
N SER A 97 -2.47 -14.32 -13.85
CA SER A 97 -1.69 -15.32 -14.59
C SER A 97 -2.43 -16.63 -14.81
N SER A 98 -3.18 -17.13 -13.82
CA SER A 98 -3.97 -18.37 -13.94
C SER A 98 -5.04 -18.28 -15.03
N ARG A 99 -5.56 -17.07 -15.29
CA ARG A 99 -6.55 -16.82 -16.34
C ARG A 99 -5.95 -16.74 -17.74
N LEU A 100 -4.74 -16.19 -17.89
CA LEU A 100 -3.98 -16.20 -19.14
C LEU A 100 -3.65 -17.63 -19.57
N GLN A 101 -3.23 -18.48 -18.62
CA GLN A 101 -3.03 -19.91 -18.85
C GLN A 101 -4.31 -20.65 -19.25
N ALA A 102 -5.45 -20.35 -18.61
CA ALA A 102 -6.73 -20.96 -18.93
C ALA A 102 -7.30 -20.52 -20.30
N ARG A 103 -6.85 -19.38 -20.85
CA ARG A 103 -7.22 -18.89 -22.19
C ARG A 103 -6.27 -19.34 -23.30
N GLY A 104 -5.15 -20.00 -22.97
CA GLY A 104 -4.16 -20.42 -23.96
C GLY A 104 -3.38 -19.28 -24.60
N GLU A 105 -3.23 -18.15 -23.91
CA GLU A 105 -2.53 -16.94 -24.42
C GLU A 105 -1.08 -16.86 -23.91
N LEU A 106 -0.33 -17.97 -23.94
CA LEU A 106 1.13 -18.02 -23.71
C LEU A 106 1.85 -18.71 -24.87
#